data_AF-I4Z3N3-F1
#
_entry.id   AF-I4Z3N3-F1
#
_cell.length_a   1.000
_cell.length_b   1.000
_cell.length_c   1.000
_cell.angle_alpha   90.00
_cell.angle_beta   90.00
_cell.angle_gamma   90.00
#
_symmetry.space_group_name_H-M   'P 1'
#
loop_
_entity.id
_entity.type
_entity.pdbx_description
1 polymer ?
#
loop_
_entity_poly.entity_id
_entity_poly.type
_entity_poly.pdbx_seq_one_letter_code
_entity_poly.pdbx_strand_id
1 'polypeptide(L)'
;MLPNASYFHLGDNGLYYGNYGGLDYSAGKEDGKAAVPAYPTPVDAYDKLFYQHDLALQNASTPGERLDAHIQVVEGVWHLLF
;
A
#
# COMPACT_ATOMS: atom_id res chain seq x y z
N MET A 1 14.07 3.46 -9.35
CA MET A 1 14.79 2.56 -8.41
C MET A 1 13.91 1.35 -8.16
N LEU A 2 14.43 0.11 -8.26
CA LEU A 2 13.60 -1.08 -8.02
C LEU A 2 13.21 -1.23 -6.53
N PRO A 3 12.06 -1.87 -6.23
CA PRO A 3 11.68 -2.19 -4.86
C PRO A 3 12.73 -3.11 -4.20
N ASN A 4 12.93 -2.94 -2.90
CA ASN A 4 13.90 -3.75 -2.16
C ASN A 4 13.33 -5.15 -1.89
N ALA A 5 13.99 -6.17 -2.42
CA ALA A 5 13.60 -7.56 -2.27
C ALA A 5 13.44 -8.01 -0.81
N SER A 6 14.17 -7.40 0.13
CA SER A 6 14.10 -7.76 1.56
C SER A 6 12.79 -7.36 2.25
N TYR A 7 11.96 -6.53 1.62
CA TYR A 7 10.66 -6.13 2.15
C TYR A 7 9.52 -7.05 1.70
N PHE A 8 9.79 -7.98 0.79
CA PHE A 8 8.82 -9.00 0.43
C PHE A 8 8.77 -10.11 1.48
N HIS A 9 7.56 -10.54 1.80
CA HIS A 9 7.32 -11.70 2.65
C HIS A 9 6.02 -12.41 2.26
N LEU A 10 5.93 -13.69 2.59
CA LEU A 10 4.69 -14.46 2.44
C LEU A 10 3.92 -14.42 3.76
N GLY A 11 2.61 -14.22 3.70
CA GLY A 11 1.70 -14.50 4.80
C GLY A 11 0.69 -15.59 4.42
N ASP A 12 -0.40 -15.66 5.18
CA ASP A 12 -1.42 -16.70 5.04
C ASP A 12 -2.23 -16.50 3.75
N ASN A 13 -2.45 -15.24 3.33
CA ASN A 13 -3.25 -14.92 2.15
C ASN A 13 -2.45 -14.47 0.92
N GLY A 14 -1.11 -14.42 0.97
CA GLY A 14 -0.32 -14.19 -0.23
C GLY A 14 1.04 -13.52 -0.03
N LEU A 15 1.45 -12.76 -1.04
CA LEU A 15 2.70 -12.02 -1.08
C LEU A 15 2.46 -10.57 -0.64
N TYR A 16 3.28 -10.12 0.31
CA TYR A 16 3.22 -8.78 0.88
C TYR A 16 4.54 -8.05 0.68
N TYR A 17 4.46 -6.72 0.68
CA TYR A 17 5.58 -5.80 0.56
C TYR A 17 5.53 -4.75 1.66
N GLY A 18 6.58 -4.66 2.47
CA GLY A 18 6.67 -3.67 3.52
C GLY A 18 5.56 -3.84 4.56
N ASN A 19 4.93 -2.74 4.95
CA ASN A 19 3.84 -2.70 5.93
C ASN A 19 2.45 -2.54 5.31
N TYR A 20 2.36 -2.20 4.02
CA TYR A 20 1.10 -1.80 3.37
C TYR A 20 0.88 -2.40 1.97
N GLY A 21 1.89 -2.99 1.34
CA GLY A 21 1.71 -3.57 0.01
C GLY A 21 1.11 -4.98 0.07
N GLY A 22 -0.14 -5.16 -0.36
CA GLY A 22 -0.74 -6.48 -0.44
C GLY A 22 -2.25 -6.48 -0.63
N LEU A 23 -2.80 -7.63 -1.02
CA LEU A 23 -4.25 -7.84 -0.97
C LEU A 23 -4.66 -8.04 0.49
N ASP A 24 -5.67 -7.28 0.94
CA ASP A 24 -6.23 -7.32 2.29
C ASP A 24 -5.14 -7.24 3.39
N TYR A 25 -4.09 -6.46 3.15
CA TYR A 25 -2.95 -6.32 4.05
C TYR A 25 -2.63 -4.85 4.26
N SER A 26 -2.62 -4.41 5.51
CA SER A 26 -2.27 -3.03 5.87
C SER A 26 -1.73 -2.99 7.30
N ALA A 27 -0.84 -2.04 7.58
CA ALA A 27 -0.24 -1.84 8.89
C ALA A 27 0.41 -3.10 9.49
N GLY A 28 1.06 -3.91 8.63
CA GLY A 28 1.78 -5.11 9.04
C GLY A 28 0.89 -6.33 9.31
N LYS A 29 -0.41 -6.27 8.96
CA LYS A 29 -1.39 -7.31 9.28
C LYS A 29 -2.36 -7.54 8.14
N GLU A 30 -2.73 -8.80 7.96
CA GLU A 30 -3.89 -9.19 7.16
C GLU A 30 -5.18 -8.69 7.80
N ASP A 31 -6.14 -8.29 6.98
CA ASP A 31 -7.36 -7.55 7.35
C ASP A 31 -7.09 -6.28 8.19
N GLY A 32 -5.86 -5.78 8.12
CA GLY A 32 -5.40 -4.61 8.83
C GLY A 32 -5.99 -3.32 8.29
N LYS A 33 -5.74 -2.22 9.01
CA LYS A 33 -6.21 -0.88 8.61
C LYS A 33 -5.11 0.15 8.74
N ALA A 34 -5.02 1.04 7.76
CA ALA A 34 -4.17 2.20 7.78
C ALA A 34 -4.69 3.25 8.79
N ALA A 35 -3.76 3.94 9.44
CA ALA A 35 -4.03 4.97 10.45
C ALA A 35 -3.34 6.30 10.10
N VAL A 36 -3.75 7.38 10.78
CA VAL A 36 -3.10 8.70 10.73
C VAL A 36 -2.66 9.08 12.15
N PRO A 37 -1.35 9.22 12.41
CA PRO A 37 -0.23 9.01 11.48
C PRO A 37 -0.04 7.53 11.11
N ALA A 38 0.73 7.26 10.04
CA ALA A 38 1.06 5.91 9.62
C ALA A 38 1.75 5.12 10.74
N TYR A 39 1.20 3.95 11.08
CA TYR A 39 1.77 3.04 12.07
C TYR A 39 1.48 1.58 11.67
N PRO A 40 2.50 0.73 11.45
CA PRO A 40 3.94 1.05 11.42
C PRO A 40 4.34 2.07 10.35
N THR A 41 5.51 2.70 10.45
CA THR A 41 5.98 3.64 9.43
C THR A 41 6.28 2.91 8.12
N PRO A 42 5.89 3.44 6.94
CA PRO A 42 6.25 2.83 5.66
C PRO A 42 7.75 2.64 5.52
N VAL A 43 8.18 1.47 5.05
CA VAL A 43 9.61 1.10 5.00
C VAL A 43 10.39 1.81 3.90
N ASP A 44 9.71 2.24 2.84
CA ASP A 44 10.28 3.01 1.74
C ASP A 44 9.20 3.81 0.97
N ALA A 45 9.59 4.37 -0.19
CA ALA A 45 8.68 5.14 -1.04
C ALA A 45 7.57 4.28 -1.67
N TYR A 46 7.82 3.00 -1.98
CA TYR A 46 6.81 2.10 -2.52
C TYR A 46 5.76 1.79 -1.45
N ASP A 47 6.21 1.43 -0.24
CA ASP A 47 5.34 1.15 0.90
C ASP A 47 4.51 2.38 1.29
N LYS A 48 5.07 3.59 1.11
CA LYS A 48 4.34 4.84 1.32
C LYS A 48 3.19 5.03 0.32
N LEU A 49 3.37 4.64 -0.95
CA LEU A 49 2.30 4.70 -1.95
C LEU A 49 1.16 3.72 -1.59
N PHE A 50 1.50 2.52 -1.13
CA PHE A 50 0.51 1.55 -0.67
C PHE A 50 -0.24 2.04 0.58
N TYR A 51 0.46 2.62 1.55
CA TYR A 51 -0.18 3.28 2.70
C TYR A 51 -1.22 4.34 2.28
N GLN A 52 -0.87 5.18 1.30
CA GLN A 52 -1.77 6.22 0.80
C GLN A 52 -2.97 5.62 0.07
N HIS A 53 -2.75 4.54 -0.69
CA HIS A 53 -3.80 3.78 -1.37
C HIS A 53 -4.78 3.16 -0.37
N ASP A 54 -4.29 2.49 0.66
CA ASP A 54 -5.11 1.90 1.72
C ASP A 54 -5.96 2.97 2.42
N LEU A 55 -5.34 4.09 2.80
CA LEU A 55 -6.03 5.18 3.47
C LEU A 55 -7.12 5.79 2.56
N ALA A 56 -6.84 5.95 1.27
CA ALA A 56 -7.82 6.44 0.30
C ALA A 56 -8.98 5.46 0.12
N LEU A 57 -8.70 4.17 -0.06
CA LEU A 57 -9.74 3.13 -0.20
C LEU A 57 -10.61 2.99 1.05
N GLN A 58 -10.02 3.10 2.24
CA GLN A 58 -10.76 3.06 3.51
C GLN A 58 -11.75 4.21 3.69
N ASN A 59 -11.44 5.37 3.13
CA ASN A 59 -12.27 6.58 3.25
C ASN A 59 -13.16 6.82 2.00
N ALA A 60 -12.94 6.05 0.93
CA ALA A 60 -13.72 6.19 -0.31
C ALA A 60 -15.18 5.78 -0.08
N SER A 61 -16.08 6.72 -0.38
CA SER A 61 -17.54 6.56 -0.29
C SER A 61 -18.17 6.24 -1.64
N THR A 62 -17.44 6.42 -2.74
CA THR A 62 -17.94 6.23 -4.10
C THR A 62 -17.03 5.33 -4.95
N PRO A 63 -17.55 4.69 -6.02
CA PRO A 63 -16.72 3.98 -6.98
C PRO A 63 -15.69 4.88 -7.68
N GLY A 64 -15.99 6.16 -7.87
CA GLY A 64 -15.07 7.13 -8.49
C GLY A 64 -13.82 7.35 -7.63
N GLU A 65 -13.99 7.61 -6.33
CA GLU A 65 -12.87 7.78 -5.39
C GLU A 65 -12.00 6.52 -5.30
N ARG A 66 -12.62 5.33 -5.38
CA ARG A 66 -11.88 4.06 -5.43
C ARG A 66 -11.03 3.95 -6.69
N LEU A 67 -11.61 4.29 -7.85
CA LEU A 67 -10.88 4.30 -9.11
C LEU A 67 -9.70 5.28 -9.07
N ASP A 68 -9.91 6.49 -8.54
CA ASP A 68 -8.85 7.50 -8.41
C ASP A 68 -7.70 6.98 -7.53
N ALA A 69 -8.01 6.32 -6.41
CA ALA A 69 -6.99 5.72 -5.55
C ALA A 69 -6.16 4.65 -6.29
N HIS A 70 -6.81 3.79 -7.10
CA HIS A 70 -6.12 2.79 -7.90
C HIS A 70 -5.21 3.41 -8.97
N ILE A 71 -5.66 4.47 -9.64
CA ILE A 71 -4.85 5.18 -10.64
C ILE A 71 -3.61 5.79 -9.96
N GLN A 72 -3.79 6.48 -8.84
CA GLN A 72 -2.71 7.17 -8.14
C GLN A 72 -1.59 6.22 -7.68
N VAL A 73 -1.92 5.02 -7.19
CA VAL A 73 -0.89 4.07 -6.77
C VAL A 73 -0.12 3.51 -7.96
N VAL A 74 -0.78 3.22 -9.09
CA VAL A 74 -0.13 2.73 -10.31
C VAL A 74 0.80 3.81 -10.90
N GLU A 75 0.33 5.05 -11.00
CA GLU A 75 1.14 6.18 -11.47
C GLU A 75 2.32 6.45 -10.53
N GLY A 76 2.11 6.39 -9.21
CA GLY A 76 3.17 6.55 -8.23
C GLY A 76 4.27 5.49 -8.38
N VAL A 77 3.87 4.22 -8.51
CA VAL A 77 4.81 3.11 -8.72
C VAL A 77 5.58 3.29 -10.02
N TRP A 78 4.90 3.71 -11.09
CA TRP A 78 5.54 4.02 -12.37
C TRP A 78 6.61 5.11 -12.22
N HIS A 79 6.29 6.22 -11.55
CA HIS A 79 7.25 7.30 -11.29
C HIS A 79 8.43 6.89 -10.41
N LEU A 80 8.29 5.89 -9.53
CA LEU A 80 9.44 5.39 -8.75
C LEU A 80 10.36 4.50 -9.57
N LEU A 81 9.86 3.85 -10.62
CA LEU A 81 10.65 2.99 -11.49
C LEU A 81 11.54 3.78 -12.46
N PHE A 82 11.08 4.94 -12.91
CA PHE A 82 11.73 5.80 -13.90
C PHE A 82 12.31 7.08 -13.29
#